data_AF-A0A8H8T0M1-F1
#
_entry.id   AF-A0A8H8T0M1-F1
#
_cell.length_a   1.000
_cell.length_b   1.000
_cell.length_c   1.000
_cell.angle_alpha   90.00
_cell.angle_beta   90.00
_cell.angle_gamma   90.00
#
_symmetry.space_group_name_H-M   'P 1'
#
loop_
_entity.id
_entity.type
_entity.pdbx_description
1 polymer ?
#
loop_
_entity_poly.entity_id
_entity_poly.type
_entity_poly.pdbx_seq_one_letter_code
_entity_poly.pdbx_strand_id
1 'polypeptide(L)'
;MGINSLVSRKFLRALYQRLGVKPAFSLAYHPESDGQTERVNQFIEFYLRSYVAANHSNWAAWLPLAEYAYNNAKHAATGKTPFELVYGRNLVMNPSNVPANVLEADAVADTLA
;
A
#
# COMPACT_ATOMS: atom_id res chain seq x y z
N MET A 1 -13.13 -6.97 22.34
CA MET A 1 -13.95 -6.32 21.28
C MET A 1 -14.51 -7.41 20.36
N GLY A 2 -15.63 -8.01 20.78
CA GLY A 2 -16.32 -9.06 20.04
C GLY A 2 -17.70 -8.57 19.63
N ILE A 3 -18.25 -9.16 18.56
CA ILE A 3 -19.66 -9.23 18.11
C ILE A 3 -19.83 -8.94 16.59
N ASN A 4 -18.95 -8.19 15.91
CA ASN A 4 -19.11 -7.90 14.46
C ASN A 4 -18.57 -8.96 13.46
N SER A 5 -18.05 -10.11 13.91
CA SER A 5 -17.22 -10.97 13.04
C SER A 5 -17.90 -12.23 12.48
N LEU A 6 -19.15 -12.54 12.83
CA LEU A 6 -19.79 -13.80 12.38
C LEU A 6 -20.39 -13.69 10.97
N VAL A 7 -21.03 -12.56 10.65
CA VAL A 7 -21.59 -12.32 9.31
C VAL A 7 -20.48 -12.19 8.28
N SER A 8 -19.45 -11.37 8.56
CA SER A 8 -18.29 -11.22 7.67
C SER A 8 -17.57 -12.54 7.44
N ARG A 9 -17.41 -13.41 8.45
CA ARG A 9 -16.73 -14.70 8.26
C ARG A 9 -17.50 -15.67 7.39
N LYS A 10 -18.83 -15.79 7.55
CA LYS A 10 -19.66 -16.64 6.70
C LYS A 10 -19.69 -16.15 5.26
N PHE A 11 -19.88 -14.84 5.08
CA PHE A 11 -19.83 -14.20 3.77
C PHE A 11 -18.47 -14.37 3.09
N LEU A 12 -17.37 -14.04 3.76
CA LEU A 12 -16.02 -14.18 3.23
C LEU A 12 -15.69 -15.63 2.88
N ARG A 13 -16.11 -16.60 3.71
CA ARG A 13 -15.90 -18.01 3.43
C ARG A 13 -16.66 -18.47 2.18
N ALA A 14 -17.90 -18.02 1.99
CA ALA A 14 -18.67 -18.28 0.78
C ALA A 14 -18.03 -17.62 -0.46
N LEU A 15 -17.52 -16.40 -0.31
CA LEU A 15 -16.80 -15.68 -1.36
C LEU A 15 -15.51 -16.42 -1.77
N TYR A 16 -14.67 -16.82 -0.82
CA TYR A 16 -13.45 -17.57 -1.09
C TYR A 16 -13.73 -18.92 -1.77
N GLN A 17 -14.80 -19.63 -1.34
CA GLN A 17 -15.23 -20.86 -2.00
C GLN A 17 -15.64 -20.63 -3.46
N ARG A 18 -16.36 -19.54 -3.75
CA ARG A 18 -16.74 -19.18 -5.13
C ARG A 18 -15.55 -18.78 -5.99
N LEU A 19 -14.56 -18.10 -5.41
CA LEU A 19 -13.33 -17.69 -6.10
C LEU A 19 -12.29 -18.82 -6.19
N GLY A 20 -12.56 -20.00 -5.62
CA GLY A 20 -11.60 -21.11 -5.58
C GLY A 20 -10.37 -20.84 -4.71
N VAL A 21 -10.41 -19.80 -3.88
CA VAL A 21 -9.31 -19.40 -2.99
C VAL A 21 -9.41 -20.22 -1.70
N LYS A 22 -8.31 -20.81 -1.26
CA LYS A 22 -8.21 -21.45 0.06
C LYS A 22 -7.71 -20.41 1.06
N PRO A 23 -8.57 -19.83 1.91
CA PRO A 23 -8.13 -18.82 2.85
C PRO A 23 -7.27 -19.45 3.94
N ALA A 24 -6.03 -19.00 4.06
CA ALA A 24 -5.24 -19.20 5.27
C ALA A 24 -5.68 -18.12 6.26
N PHE A 25 -6.73 -18.40 7.04
CA PHE A 25 -7.08 -17.50 8.14
C PHE A 25 -5.98 -17.64 9.19
N SER A 26 -5.18 -16.59 9.35
CA SER A 26 -4.28 -16.47 10.50
C SER A 26 -5.13 -16.62 11.77
N LEU A 27 -5.02 -17.78 12.42
CA LEU A 27 -5.49 -17.91 13.79
C LEU A 27 -4.75 -16.85 14.61
N ALA A 28 -5.40 -16.26 15.60
CA ALA A 28 -4.99 -15.03 16.30
C ALA A 28 -3.59 -15.04 16.96
N TYR A 29 -2.77 -16.07 16.75
CA TYR A 29 -1.44 -16.28 17.32
C TYR A 29 -0.49 -17.00 16.35
N HIS A 30 -0.39 -16.57 15.08
CA HIS A 30 0.69 -17.01 14.16
C HIS A 30 1.43 -15.80 13.55
N PRO A 31 2.30 -15.13 14.33
CA PRO A 31 3.09 -13.98 13.86
C PRO A 31 4.04 -14.32 12.69
N GLU A 32 4.40 -15.59 12.50
CA GLU A 32 5.29 -16.01 11.40
C GLU A 32 4.63 -15.95 10.02
N SER A 33 3.31 -16.07 9.92
CA SER A 33 2.60 -15.98 8.62
C SER A 33 2.25 -14.53 8.22
N ASP A 34 2.25 -13.60 9.17
CA ASP A 34 1.81 -12.21 8.95
C ASP A 34 2.96 -11.20 8.94
N GLY A 35 4.20 -11.64 9.20
CA GLY A 35 5.35 -10.74 9.39
C GLY A 35 5.79 -9.93 8.17
N GLN A 36 5.38 -10.31 6.95
CA GLN A 36 5.58 -9.49 5.75
C GLN A 36 4.51 -8.39 5.66
N THR A 37 3.24 -8.75 5.82
CA THR A 37 2.12 -7.79 5.89
C THR A 37 2.33 -6.79 7.02
N GLU A 38 2.81 -7.25 8.18
CA GLU A 38 3.09 -6.39 9.34
C GLU A 38 4.17 -5.37 9.03
N ARG A 39 5.27 -5.77 8.36
CA ARG A 39 6.33 -4.85 7.92
C ARG A 39 5.82 -3.82 6.91
N VAL A 40 4.98 -4.24 5.96
CA VAL A 40 4.34 -3.32 5.01
C VAL A 40 3.45 -2.33 5.74
N ASN A 41 2.61 -2.81 6.67
CA ASN A 41 1.70 -1.97 7.44
C ASN A 41 2.46 -0.96 8.32
N GLN A 42 3.55 -1.39 8.97
CA GLN A 42 4.43 -0.49 9.73
C GLN A 42 5.04 0.60 8.86
N PHE A 43 5.49 0.26 7.65
CA PHE A 43 6.00 1.26 6.70
C PHE A 43 4.90 2.24 6.27
N ILE A 44 3.72 1.75 5.90
CA ILE A 44 2.60 2.60 5.48
C ILE A 44 2.19 3.53 6.62
N GLU A 45 2.10 3.03 7.86
CA GLU A 45 1.78 3.85 9.02
C GLU A 45 2.84 4.93 9.25
N PHE A 46 4.13 4.57 9.18
CA PHE A 46 5.23 5.52 9.31
C PHE A 46 5.16 6.61 8.23
N TYR A 47 4.93 6.22 6.98
CA TYR A 47 4.79 7.15 5.86
C TYR A 47 3.62 8.10 6.09
N LEU A 48 2.43 7.57 6.41
CA LEU A 48 1.23 8.37 6.61
C LEU A 48 1.38 9.35 7.78
N ARG A 49 2.05 8.98 8.87
CA ARG A 49 2.31 9.88 10.00
C ARG A 49 3.05 11.16 9.61
N SER A 50 3.83 11.14 8.52
CA SER A 50 4.58 12.31 8.04
C SER A 50 3.78 13.24 7.12
N TYR A 51 2.76 12.74 6.42
CA TYR A 51 2.08 13.48 5.34
C TYR A 51 0.59 13.75 5.60
N VAL A 52 -0.03 12.97 6.47
CA VAL A 52 -1.44 13.10 6.78
C VAL A 52 -1.70 14.36 7.61
N ALA A 53 -2.80 15.05 7.32
CA ALA A 53 -3.24 16.22 8.06
C ALA A 53 -3.46 15.88 9.54
N ALA A 54 -3.32 16.85 10.45
CA ALA A 54 -3.44 16.62 11.89
C ALA A 54 -4.77 15.98 12.34
N ASN A 55 -5.84 16.14 11.55
CA ASN A 55 -7.14 15.52 11.80
C ASN A 55 -7.33 14.14 11.14
N HIS A 56 -6.28 13.61 10.51
CA HIS A 56 -6.25 12.34 9.77
C HIS A 56 -7.29 12.19 8.65
N SER A 57 -7.83 13.29 8.12
CA SER A 57 -8.92 13.24 7.12
C SER A 57 -8.47 12.87 5.71
N ASN A 58 -7.21 13.10 5.36
CA ASN A 58 -6.69 12.96 3.99
C ASN A 58 -5.81 11.71 3.78
N TRP A 59 -5.77 10.77 4.73
CA TRP A 59 -4.90 9.58 4.66
C TRP A 59 -5.05 8.77 3.38
N ALA A 60 -6.29 8.61 2.89
CA ALA A 60 -6.58 7.86 1.68
C ALA A 60 -5.93 8.47 0.42
N ALA A 61 -5.76 9.80 0.38
CA ALA A 61 -5.10 10.47 -0.74
C ALA A 61 -3.59 10.22 -0.79
N TRP A 62 -2.98 9.86 0.35
CA TRP A 62 -1.55 9.58 0.46
C TRP A 62 -1.19 8.11 0.24
N LEU A 63 -2.17 7.19 0.29
CA LEU A 63 -1.93 5.75 0.08
C LEU A 63 -1.24 5.44 -1.25
N PRO A 64 -1.61 6.03 -2.40
CA PRO A 64 -0.93 5.73 -3.67
C PRO A 64 0.56 6.11 -3.64
N LEU A 65 0.90 7.23 -2.99
CA LEU A 65 2.29 7.65 -2.81
C LEU A 65 3.05 6.74 -1.83
N ALA A 66 2.39 6.30 -0.75
CA ALA A 66 2.98 5.36 0.21
C ALA A 66 3.27 4.00 -0.45
N GLU A 67 2.32 3.48 -1.23
CA GLU A 67 2.49 2.25 -2.01
C GLU A 67 3.64 2.38 -3.02
N TYR A 68 3.68 3.50 -3.75
CA TYR A 68 4.75 3.79 -4.69
C TYR A 68 6.13 3.81 -4.01
N ALA A 69 6.23 4.51 -2.88
CA ALA A 69 7.48 4.61 -2.11
C ALA A 69 7.94 3.24 -1.62
N TYR A 70 7.03 2.41 -1.11
CA TYR A 70 7.34 1.05 -0.67
C TYR A 70 7.81 0.17 -1.83
N ASN A 71 7.03 0.14 -2.92
CA ASN A 71 7.29 -0.71 -4.08
C ASN A 71 8.57 -0.35 -4.83
N ASN A 72 9.10 0.87 -4.66
CA ASN A 72 10.34 1.32 -5.27
C ASN A 72 11.55 1.36 -4.32
N ALA A 73 11.34 1.15 -3.01
CA ALA A 73 12.44 1.08 -2.06
C ALA A 73 13.21 -0.23 -2.24
N LYS A 74 14.54 -0.18 -2.22
CA LYS A 74 15.37 -1.40 -2.23
C LYS A 74 15.36 -2.04 -0.85
N HIS A 75 15.03 -3.31 -0.77
CA HIS A 75 15.04 -4.06 0.48
C HIS A 75 16.43 -4.65 0.73
N ALA A 76 16.98 -4.44 1.93
CA ALA A 76 18.32 -4.90 2.29
C ALA A 76 18.50 -6.43 2.15
N ALA A 77 17.44 -7.21 2.40
CA ALA A 77 17.49 -8.66 2.33
C ALA A 77 17.62 -9.20 0.89
N THR A 78 17.06 -8.51 -0.10
CA THR A 78 17.02 -8.97 -1.50
C THR A 78 17.89 -8.15 -2.44
N GLY A 79 18.33 -6.96 -2.02
CA GLY A 79 19.03 -5.98 -2.86
C GLY A 79 18.15 -5.36 -3.97
N LYS A 80 16.87 -5.72 -4.01
CA LYS A 80 15.92 -5.40 -5.07
C LYS A 80 14.68 -4.72 -4.52
N THR A 81 13.93 -4.05 -5.37
CA THR A 81 12.63 -3.47 -4.99
C THR A 81 11.52 -4.52 -5.05
N PRO A 82 10.45 -4.41 -4.24
CA PRO A 82 9.31 -5.32 -4.34
C PRO A 82 8.72 -5.36 -5.75
N PHE A 83 8.65 -4.21 -6.42
CA PHE A 83 8.17 -4.15 -7.80
C PHE A 83 9.06 -4.92 -8.77
N GLU A 84 10.39 -4.80 -8.66
CA GLU A 84 11.32 -5.55 -9.49
C GLU A 84 11.17 -7.06 -9.27
N LEU A 85 10.96 -7.49 -8.03
CA LEU A 85 10.78 -8.91 -7.71
C LEU A 85 9.49 -9.50 -8.33
N VAL A 86 8.42 -8.71 -8.39
CA VAL A 86 7.13 -9.17 -8.93
C VAL A 86 7.09 -9.10 -10.46
N TYR A 87 7.63 -8.03 -11.05
CA TYR A 87 7.45 -7.72 -12.49
C TYR A 87 8.71 -7.87 -13.33
N GLY A 88 9.87 -8.14 -12.72
CA GLY A 88 11.15 -8.28 -13.43
C GLY A 88 11.67 -7.00 -14.09
N ARG A 89 11.10 -5.84 -13.76
CA ARG A 89 11.51 -4.52 -14.29
C ARG A 89 11.46 -3.47 -13.19
N ASN A 90 12.21 -2.39 -13.36
CA ASN A 90 12.17 -1.26 -12.42
C ASN A 90 10.87 -0.47 -12.54
N LEU A 91 10.39 0.05 -11.40
CA LEU A 91 9.27 0.97 -11.35
C LEU A 91 9.75 2.31 -11.91
N VAL A 92 9.18 2.74 -13.04
CA VAL A 92 9.50 4.04 -13.65
C VAL A 92 8.29 4.94 -13.45
N MET A 93 8.49 6.08 -12.80
CA MET A 93 7.49 7.14 -12.79
C MET A 93 7.46 7.74 -14.20
N ASN A 94 6.43 7.41 -14.97
CA ASN A 94 6.15 8.17 -16.17
C ASN A 94 5.40 9.41 -15.70
N PRO A 95 5.98 10.62 -15.76
CA PRO A 95 5.22 11.83 -15.44
C PRO A 95 4.02 11.85 -16.37
N SER A 96 2.82 11.79 -15.79
CA SER A 96 1.60 11.98 -16.56
C SER A 96 1.73 13.30 -17.30
N ASN A 97 1.58 13.27 -18.62
CA ASN A 97 1.41 14.44 -19.47
C ASN A 97 0.04 15.14 -19.25
N VAL A 98 -0.72 14.69 -18.25
CA VAL A 98 -1.91 15.34 -17.74
C VAL A 98 -1.44 16.41 -16.74
N PRO A 99 -1.68 17.70 -16.99
CA PRO A 99 -1.31 18.75 -16.06
C PRO A 99 -1.99 18.49 -14.72
N ALA A 100 -1.25 18.65 -13.62
CA ALA A 100 -1.75 18.34 -12.29
C ALA A 100 -2.94 19.24 -11.91
N ASN A 101 -3.14 20.35 -12.65
CA ASN A 101 -4.07 21.43 -12.32
C ASN A 101 -3.85 21.90 -10.87
N VAL A 102 -2.58 21.88 -10.47
CA VAL A 102 -2.09 22.39 -9.21
C VAL A 102 -1.24 23.58 -9.60
N LEU A 103 -1.80 24.78 -9.49
CA LEU A 103 -1.15 26.05 -9.88
C LEU A 103 0.29 26.16 -9.38
N GLU A 104 0.58 25.64 -8.19
CA GLU A 104 1.92 25.64 -7.61
C GLU A 104 2.87 24.62 -8.26
N ALA A 105 2.37 23.44 -8.63
CA ALA A 105 3.19 22.40 -9.26
C ALA A 105 3.45 22.73 -10.74
N ASP A 106 2.45 23.29 -11.44
CA ASP A 106 2.57 23.69 -12.84
C ASP A 106 3.50 24.91 -12.97
N ALA A 107 3.43 25.89 -12.04
CA ALA A 107 4.35 27.02 -12.01
C ALA A 107 5.81 26.60 -11.76
N VAL A 108 6.04 25.60 -10.89
CA VAL A 108 7.40 25.08 -10.63
C VAL A 108 7.92 24.30 -11.84
N ALA A 109 7.08 23.52 -12.51
CA ALA A 109 7.46 22.80 -13.74
C ALA A 109 7.89 23.76 -14.86
N ASP A 110 7.16 24.87 -15.07
CA ASP A 110 7.49 25.88 -16.09
C ASP A 110 8.78 26.66 -15.79
N THR A 111 9.17 26.80 -14.52
CA THR A 111 10.44 27.45 -14.15
C THR A 111 11.69 26.58 -14.28
N LEU A 112 11.51 25.27 -14.44
CA LEU A 112 12.60 24.29 -14.54
C LEU A 112 12.84 23.78 -15.98
N ALA A 113 12.05 24.27 -16.95
CA ALA A 113 12.22 24.03 -18.40
C ALA A 113 13.04 25.15 -19.05
#